data_AF-A0A521UNT2-F1
#
_entry.id   AF-A0A521UNT2-F1
#
_cell.length_a   1.000
_cell.length_b   1.000
_cell.length_c   1.000
_cell.angle_alpha   90.00
_cell.angle_beta   90.00
_cell.angle_gamma   90.00
#
_symmetry.space_group_name_H-M   'P 1'
#
loop_
_entity.id
_entity.type
_entity.pdbx_description
1 polymer ?
#
loop_
_entity_poly.entity_id
_entity_poly.type
_entity_poly.pdbx_seq_one_letter_code
_entity_poly.pdbx_strand_id
1 'polypeptide(L)'
;MSAVEARRACGFRKVGGLYLEGDGMAAGCDRLPVAIEPCPTCGAVPQFTRGIARINPRALWGDHGCHEAGCPMCHPPEKAYLMWVGSEYTERSFIAEARRLGVSKRIPAVPKDLVVGEDWVFLAKLHIIPDGGQQWMPFLRQQQEEDRRRNWGPGVFFAFRPRRLVQVITESMAAAGATEELAKQGVTAVVVPDEDPDHRRKSKSGPRLRMVK
;
A
#
# COMPACT_ATOMS: atom_id res chain seq x y z
N MET A 1 6.26 -29.16 -3.64
CA MET A 1 6.72 -28.08 -4.54
C MET A 1 6.80 -26.82 -3.70
N SER A 2 7.96 -26.17 -3.66
CA SER A 2 8.13 -24.87 -2.97
C SER A 2 7.51 -23.77 -3.83
N ALA A 3 6.77 -22.84 -3.22
CA ALA A 3 6.22 -21.69 -3.92
C ALA A 3 7.33 -20.89 -4.63
N VAL A 4 7.00 -20.34 -5.82
CA VAL A 4 7.93 -19.56 -6.66
C VAL A 4 8.44 -18.31 -5.93
N GLU A 5 7.65 -17.79 -4.98
CA GLU A 5 8.03 -16.68 -4.13
C GLU A 5 7.83 -16.96 -2.64
N ALA A 6 8.53 -16.20 -1.80
CA ALA A 6 8.32 -16.25 -0.36
C ALA A 6 6.91 -15.72 0.00
N ARG A 7 6.20 -16.47 0.85
CA ARG A 7 4.90 -16.05 1.39
C ARG A 7 5.04 -14.76 2.21
N ARG A 8 4.19 -13.79 1.90
CA ARG A 8 4.00 -12.53 2.67
C ARG A 8 2.84 -12.68 3.65
N ALA A 9 2.73 -11.81 4.65
CA ALA A 9 1.63 -11.90 5.63
C ALA A 9 0.25 -11.74 4.96
N CYS A 10 0.12 -10.90 3.93
CA CYS A 10 -1.11 -10.83 3.10
C CYS A 10 -1.31 -12.01 2.13
N GLY A 11 -0.47 -13.05 2.22
CA GLY A 11 -0.43 -14.18 1.29
C GLY A 11 0.40 -13.89 0.04
N PHE A 12 0.25 -14.78 -0.95
CA PHE A 12 0.97 -14.69 -2.23
C PHE A 12 0.36 -13.67 -3.17
N ARG A 13 1.19 -13.12 -4.06
CA ARG A 13 0.72 -12.27 -5.15
C ARG A 13 -0.17 -13.07 -6.10
N LYS A 14 -1.10 -12.38 -6.73
CA LYS A 14 -2.14 -13.01 -7.54
C LYS A 14 -1.84 -12.81 -9.01
N VAL A 15 -2.05 -13.87 -9.79
CA VAL A 15 -1.96 -13.83 -11.26
C VAL A 15 -2.80 -12.67 -11.81
N GLY A 16 -2.22 -11.92 -12.76
CA GLY A 16 -2.76 -10.73 -13.36
C GLY A 16 -2.73 -9.48 -12.47
N GLY A 17 -2.23 -9.58 -11.24
CA GLY A 17 -2.06 -8.42 -10.36
C GLY A 17 -0.83 -7.60 -10.74
N LEU A 18 -0.97 -6.28 -10.78
CA LEU A 18 0.13 -5.32 -10.92
C LEU A 18 0.57 -4.83 -9.54
N TYR A 19 1.87 -4.79 -9.31
CA TYR A 19 2.49 -4.49 -8.03
C TYR A 19 3.60 -3.45 -8.18
N LEU A 20 3.63 -2.50 -7.24
CA LEU A 20 4.80 -1.66 -7.00
C LEU A 20 5.73 -2.38 -6.05
N GLU A 21 6.96 -2.63 -6.50
CA GLU A 21 8.02 -3.14 -5.65
C GLU A 21 9.05 -2.06 -5.37
N GLY A 22 9.58 -2.04 -4.16
CA GLY A 22 10.66 -1.12 -3.82
C GLY A 22 11.20 -1.31 -2.41
N ASP A 23 12.12 -0.44 -2.06
CA ASP A 23 12.84 -0.49 -0.79
C ASP A 23 12.30 0.58 0.15
N GLY A 24 12.15 0.22 1.42
CA GLY A 24 11.80 1.16 2.47
C GLY A 24 12.84 2.25 2.65
N MET A 25 12.44 3.35 3.30
CA MET A 25 13.40 4.35 3.76
C MET A 25 14.45 3.73 4.67
N ALA A 26 15.72 4.07 4.43
CA ALA A 26 16.87 3.44 5.10
C ALA A 26 16.95 3.75 6.60
N ALA A 27 16.56 4.97 7.00
CA ALA A 27 16.58 5.43 8.39
C ALA A 27 15.16 5.51 8.95
N GLY A 28 14.99 5.17 10.23
CA GLY A 28 13.77 5.50 10.97
C GLY A 28 13.72 7.00 11.22
N CYS A 29 12.57 7.63 10.97
CA CYS A 29 12.34 9.02 11.33
C CYS A 29 11.51 9.07 12.61
N ASP A 30 11.97 9.82 13.60
CA ASP A 30 11.28 10.14 14.85
C ASP A 30 9.90 10.80 14.64
N ARG A 31 9.70 11.43 13.49
CA ARG A 31 8.41 11.98 13.07
C ARG A 31 7.33 10.93 12.82
N LEU A 32 7.70 9.67 12.59
CA LEU A 32 6.74 8.61 12.30
C LEU A 32 6.19 7.99 13.60
N PRO A 33 4.88 7.72 13.68
CA PRO A 33 3.87 7.97 12.65
C PRO A 33 3.43 9.44 12.57
N VAL A 34 3.12 9.91 11.36
CA VAL A 34 2.57 11.27 11.12
C VAL A 34 1.06 11.19 10.94
N ALA A 35 0.32 12.04 11.64
CA ALA A 35 -1.13 12.11 11.52
C ALA A 35 -1.57 12.59 10.14
N ILE A 36 -2.63 11.97 9.60
CA ILE A 36 -3.32 12.47 8.41
C ILE A 36 -4.51 13.29 8.91
N GLU A 37 -4.31 14.59 8.98
CA GLU A 37 -5.34 15.52 9.47
C GLU A 37 -6.36 15.85 8.38
N PRO A 38 -7.63 16.09 8.75
CA PRO A 38 -8.62 16.66 7.84
C PRO A 38 -8.16 18.02 7.31
N CYS A 39 -8.49 18.32 6.05
CA CYS A 39 -8.27 19.66 5.52
C CYS A 39 -8.98 20.70 6.41
N PRO A 40 -8.29 21.73 6.92
CA PRO A 40 -8.89 22.70 7.84
C PRO A 40 -10.00 23.54 7.17
N THR A 41 -10.03 23.60 5.84
CA THR A 41 -11.03 24.37 5.09
C THR A 41 -12.31 23.58 4.85
N CYS A 42 -12.22 22.32 4.44
CA CYS A 42 -13.38 21.53 4.00
C CYS A 42 -13.61 20.23 4.79
N GLY A 43 -12.73 19.89 5.73
CA GLY A 43 -12.79 18.66 6.51
C GLY A 43 -12.47 17.39 5.73
N ALA A 44 -12.05 17.49 4.47
CA ALA A 44 -11.75 16.31 3.66
C ALA A 44 -10.51 15.58 4.19
N VAL A 45 -10.65 14.26 4.38
CA VAL A 45 -9.55 13.34 4.70
C VAL A 45 -9.33 12.43 3.49
N PRO A 46 -8.08 12.09 3.14
CA PRO A 46 -7.80 11.04 2.17
C PRO A 46 -8.60 9.78 2.47
N GLN A 47 -9.45 9.35 1.53
CA GLN A 47 -10.30 8.19 1.74
C GLN A 47 -9.48 6.91 1.75
N PHE A 48 -9.86 5.97 2.63
CA PHE A 48 -9.32 4.62 2.61
C PHE A 48 -9.76 3.90 1.34
N THR A 49 -8.88 3.84 0.35
CA THR A 49 -9.11 3.12 -0.89
C THR A 49 -8.03 2.08 -1.12
N ARG A 50 -8.32 1.09 -1.97
CA ARG A 50 -7.33 0.10 -2.43
C ARG A 50 -6.42 0.65 -3.52
N GLY A 51 -6.60 1.92 -3.89
CA GLY A 51 -5.83 2.58 -4.93
C GLY A 51 -4.55 3.22 -4.40
N ILE A 52 -3.91 3.93 -5.32
CA ILE A 52 -2.79 4.82 -5.06
C ILE A 52 -3.27 6.25 -5.32
N ALA A 53 -3.10 7.13 -4.34
CA ALA A 53 -3.57 8.51 -4.41
C ALA A 53 -2.39 9.46 -4.50
N ARG A 54 -2.40 10.41 -5.43
CA ARG A 54 -1.40 11.47 -5.47
C ARG A 54 -1.64 12.44 -4.31
N ILE A 55 -0.57 12.85 -3.64
CA ILE A 55 -0.58 13.80 -2.52
C ILE A 55 0.56 14.82 -2.64
N ASN A 56 0.46 15.91 -1.88
CA ASN A 56 1.56 16.85 -1.62
C ASN A 56 1.98 16.76 -0.15
N PRO A 57 2.95 15.87 0.19
CA PRO A 57 3.49 15.72 1.54
C PRO A 57 3.96 17.01 2.20
N ARG A 58 4.62 17.89 1.42
CA ARG A 58 5.12 19.18 1.91
C ARG A 58 3.98 20.07 2.38
N ALA A 59 2.85 20.09 1.67
CA ALA A 59 1.66 20.81 2.09
C ALA A 59 0.93 20.14 3.27
N LEU A 60 0.98 18.81 3.37
CA LEU A 60 0.26 18.06 4.41
C LEU A 60 0.95 18.11 5.78
N TRP A 61 2.28 18.04 5.82
CA TRP A 61 3.00 18.04 7.08
C TRP A 61 4.24 18.96 7.12
N GLY A 62 4.72 19.52 6.02
CA GLY A 62 5.85 20.46 6.04
C GLY A 62 7.21 19.83 6.40
N ASP A 63 8.25 20.65 6.55
CA ASP A 63 9.61 20.17 6.87
C ASP A 63 9.78 19.84 8.37
N HIS A 64 10.75 18.99 8.69
CA HIS A 64 11.10 18.60 10.05
C HIS A 64 12.63 18.42 10.18
N GLY A 65 13.25 19.01 11.19
CA GLY A 65 14.72 19.16 11.30
C GLY A 65 15.50 17.94 11.80
N CYS A 66 14.97 16.73 11.67
CA CYS A 66 15.55 15.51 12.26
C CYS A 66 16.81 14.96 11.59
N HIS A 67 16.97 15.17 10.29
CA HIS A 67 18.03 14.57 9.49
C HIS A 67 18.54 15.57 8.44
N GLU A 68 19.85 15.57 8.18
CA GLU A 68 20.51 16.58 7.35
C GLU A 68 20.07 16.56 5.87
N ALA A 69 19.84 15.38 5.27
CA ALA A 69 19.31 15.28 3.90
C ALA A 69 18.68 13.91 3.58
N GLY A 70 17.72 13.89 2.65
CA GLY A 70 17.24 12.67 1.99
C GLY A 70 16.12 11.89 2.69
N CYS A 71 15.76 12.23 3.92
CA CYS A 71 14.59 11.65 4.59
C CYS A 71 13.30 12.26 4.02
N PRO A 72 12.39 11.48 3.39
CA PRO A 72 11.15 11.99 2.81
C PRO A 72 10.14 12.48 3.85
N MET A 73 10.39 12.24 5.14
CA MET A 73 9.58 12.75 6.25
C MET A 73 10.13 14.07 6.81
N CYS A 74 11.45 14.26 6.81
CA CYS A 74 12.11 15.50 7.25
C CYS A 74 12.04 16.56 6.13
N HIS A 75 12.24 16.14 4.87
CA HIS A 75 12.25 17.02 3.70
C HIS A 75 11.28 16.47 2.64
N PRO A 76 9.96 16.52 2.89
CA PRO A 76 8.96 15.94 2.00
C PRO A 76 8.97 16.56 0.59
N PRO A 77 8.78 15.76 -0.47
CA PRO A 77 8.60 16.29 -1.81
C PRO A 77 7.21 16.95 -1.96
N GLU A 78 7.04 17.80 -2.98
CA GLU A 78 5.73 18.35 -3.34
C GLU A 78 4.82 17.36 -4.08
N LYS A 79 5.43 16.33 -4.67
CA LYS A 79 4.72 15.24 -5.36
C LYS A 79 5.12 13.91 -4.73
N ALA A 80 4.12 13.17 -4.27
CA ALA A 80 4.26 11.79 -3.86
C ALA A 80 2.92 11.06 -3.96
N TYR A 81 2.92 9.81 -3.50
CA TYR A 81 1.71 8.99 -3.49
C TYR A 81 1.45 8.40 -2.11
N LEU A 82 0.19 8.13 -1.83
CA LEU A 82 -0.31 7.52 -0.62
C LEU A 82 -0.98 6.20 -0.96
N MET A 83 -0.67 5.16 -0.19
CA MET A 83 -1.35 3.88 -0.26
C MET A 83 -1.70 3.38 1.14
N TRP A 84 -2.84 2.72 1.27
CA TRP A 84 -3.27 2.17 2.54
C TRP A 84 -2.76 0.74 2.75
N VAL A 85 -2.38 0.42 3.98
CA VAL A 85 -2.02 -0.93 4.43
C VAL A 85 -3.17 -1.51 5.24
N GLY A 86 -3.55 -2.74 4.90
CA GLY A 86 -4.67 -3.44 5.52
C GLY A 86 -4.44 -3.73 7.01
N SER A 87 -5.49 -4.16 7.69
CA SER A 87 -5.48 -4.55 9.09
C SER A 87 -4.63 -5.79 9.40
N GLU A 88 -4.33 -6.59 8.38
CA GLU A 88 -3.52 -7.83 8.48
C GLU A 88 -2.09 -7.59 9.00
N TYR A 89 -1.56 -6.36 8.87
CA TYR A 89 -0.23 -5.99 9.33
C TYR A 89 -0.30 -5.06 10.54
N THR A 90 0.59 -5.23 11.51
CA THR A 90 1.00 -4.12 12.39
C THR A 90 2.11 -3.33 11.69
N GLU A 91 2.38 -2.12 12.15
CA GLU A 91 3.45 -1.26 11.62
C GLU A 91 4.78 -2.00 11.72
N ARG A 92 5.05 -2.58 12.90
CA ARG A 92 6.26 -3.35 13.17
C ARG A 92 6.37 -4.59 12.30
N SER A 93 5.28 -5.37 12.13
CA SER A 93 5.33 -6.58 11.29
C SER A 93 5.52 -6.23 9.81
N PHE A 94 4.89 -5.15 9.34
CA PHE A 94 5.09 -4.65 7.99
C PHE A 94 6.54 -4.22 7.75
N ILE A 95 7.11 -3.41 8.65
CA ILE A 95 8.49 -2.92 8.54
C ILE A 95 9.48 -4.10 8.55
N ALA A 96 9.28 -5.08 9.42
CA ALA A 96 10.12 -6.27 9.48
C ALA A 96 10.04 -7.09 8.17
N GLU A 97 8.84 -7.29 7.62
CA GLU A 97 8.69 -7.97 6.33
C GLU A 97 9.29 -7.16 5.17
N ALA A 98 9.06 -5.85 5.14
CA ALA A 98 9.59 -4.96 4.11
C ALA A 98 11.13 -4.95 4.10
N ARG A 99 11.77 -5.00 5.28
CA ARG A 99 13.23 -5.14 5.38
C ARG A 99 13.73 -6.49 4.87
N ARG A 100 12.95 -7.56 5.04
CA ARG A 100 13.33 -8.92 4.63
C ARG A 100 13.08 -9.21 3.16
N LEU A 101 11.95 -8.74 2.62
CA LEU A 101 11.42 -9.14 1.31
C LEU A 101 11.19 -7.95 0.35
N GLY A 102 11.54 -6.73 0.76
CA GLY A 102 11.11 -5.51 0.08
C GLY A 102 9.61 -5.25 0.24
N VAL A 103 9.19 -4.03 -0.12
CA VAL A 103 7.77 -3.67 -0.21
C VAL A 103 7.20 -4.23 -1.51
N SER A 104 6.00 -4.81 -1.46
CA SER A 104 5.23 -5.18 -2.65
C SER A 104 3.76 -4.80 -2.45
N LYS A 105 3.28 -3.80 -3.18
CA LYS A 105 1.92 -3.25 -3.03
C LYS A 105 1.16 -3.33 -4.34
N ARG A 106 0.01 -4.01 -4.31
CA ARG A 106 -0.87 -4.12 -5.47
C ARG A 106 -1.47 -2.75 -5.82
N ILE A 107 -1.46 -2.41 -7.10
CA ILE A 107 -2.12 -1.23 -7.66
C ILE A 107 -3.11 -1.66 -8.75
N PRO A 108 -4.22 -0.92 -8.92
CA PRO A 108 -5.17 -1.18 -10.01
C PRO A 108 -4.63 -0.71 -11.37
N ALA A 109 -3.87 0.38 -11.37
CA ALA A 109 -3.24 0.98 -12.54
C ALA A 109 -2.04 1.83 -12.09
N VAL A 110 -1.07 2.04 -12.98
CA VAL A 110 0.05 2.96 -12.74
C VAL A 110 -0.46 4.40 -12.91
N PRO A 111 -0.28 5.29 -11.92
CA PRO A 111 -0.55 6.71 -12.12
C PRO A 111 0.29 7.26 -13.28
N LYS A 112 -0.31 8.09 -14.14
CA LYS A 112 0.34 8.60 -15.36
C LYS A 112 1.64 9.37 -15.09
N ASP A 113 1.74 10.02 -13.94
CA ASP A 113 2.85 10.88 -13.53
C ASP A 113 3.77 10.24 -12.47
N LEU A 114 3.60 8.95 -12.18
CA LEU A 114 4.45 8.20 -11.26
C LEU A 114 5.75 7.81 -11.98
N VAL A 115 6.88 8.30 -11.48
CA VAL A 115 8.22 7.98 -11.95
C VAL A 115 8.88 6.99 -10.98
N VAL A 116 8.98 5.74 -11.44
CA VAL A 116 9.64 4.66 -10.69
C VAL A 116 11.12 5.01 -10.50
N GLY A 117 11.65 4.81 -9.29
CA GLY A 117 13.03 5.12 -8.94
C GLY A 117 13.26 6.55 -8.46
N GLU A 118 12.25 7.42 -8.55
CA GLU A 118 12.31 8.83 -8.15
C GLU A 118 11.25 9.16 -7.09
N ASP A 119 9.97 8.89 -7.42
CA ASP A 119 8.85 9.30 -6.58
C ASP A 119 8.71 8.47 -5.30
N TRP A 120 8.26 9.11 -4.23
CA TRP A 120 7.99 8.45 -2.96
C TRP A 120 6.56 7.94 -2.86
N VAL A 121 6.39 6.79 -2.22
CA VAL A 121 5.09 6.24 -1.82
C VAL A 121 5.05 6.11 -0.30
N PHE A 122 4.14 6.85 0.31
CA PHE A 122 3.83 6.80 1.73
C PHE A 122 2.76 5.74 2.00
N LEU A 123 2.96 5.00 3.09
CA LEU A 123 2.03 3.97 3.54
C LEU A 123 1.32 4.43 4.81
N ALA A 124 0.00 4.36 4.76
CA ALA A 124 -0.87 4.78 5.84
C ALA A 124 -1.72 3.63 6.38
N LYS A 125 -2.15 3.79 7.63
CA LYS A 125 -3.11 2.93 8.33
C LYS A 125 -4.14 3.78 9.04
N LEU A 126 -5.34 3.23 9.20
CA LEU A 126 -6.49 3.94 9.77
C LEU A 126 -6.41 4.16 11.29
N HIS A 127 -5.67 3.32 12.00
CA HIS A 127 -5.73 3.27 13.47
C HIS A 127 -4.31 3.20 14.05
N ILE A 128 -3.53 4.29 13.91
CA ILE A 128 -2.13 4.33 14.38
C ILE A 128 -1.73 5.58 15.17
N ILE A 129 -2.53 6.64 15.10
CA ILE A 129 -2.29 7.86 15.87
C ILE A 129 -3.25 7.83 17.05
N PRO A 130 -2.81 7.86 18.32
CA PRO A 130 -3.72 8.03 19.44
C PRO A 130 -4.47 9.36 19.30
N ASP A 131 -5.80 9.31 19.19
CA ASP A 131 -6.65 10.49 19.26
C ASP A 131 -6.50 11.08 20.65
N GLY A 132 -5.96 12.30 20.73
CA GLY A 132 -5.98 13.14 21.94
C GLY A 132 -7.39 13.62 22.33
N GLY A 133 -8.45 12.91 21.95
CA GLY A 133 -9.83 13.18 22.37
C GLY A 133 -10.74 13.87 21.36
N GLN A 134 -10.40 13.98 20.08
CA GLN A 134 -11.35 14.48 19.08
C GLN A 134 -12.07 13.33 18.36
N GLN A 135 -13.37 13.26 18.60
CA GLN A 135 -14.29 12.22 18.15
C GLN A 135 -14.63 12.44 16.65
N TRP A 136 -13.77 11.98 15.74
CA TRP A 136 -13.81 12.36 14.30
C TRP A 136 -14.77 11.54 13.40
N MET A 137 -15.68 10.72 13.95
CA MET A 137 -16.67 9.97 13.16
C MET A 137 -18.08 10.08 13.75
N PRO A 138 -18.94 11.01 13.28
CA PRO A 138 -20.29 11.18 13.81
C PRO A 138 -21.26 10.02 13.49
N PHE A 139 -20.96 9.16 12.51
CA PHE A 139 -21.93 8.24 11.91
C PHE A 139 -21.82 6.75 12.29
N LEU A 140 -20.88 6.37 13.16
CA LEU A 140 -20.75 4.99 13.64
C LEU A 140 -20.96 4.93 15.16
N ARG A 141 -22.19 5.20 15.62
CA ARG A 141 -22.61 4.88 16.98
C ARG A 141 -23.53 3.66 16.95
N GLN A 142 -23.00 2.49 17.32
CA GLN A 142 -23.54 1.70 18.42
C GLN A 142 -22.67 0.47 18.76
N GLN A 143 -22.57 0.26 20.08
CA GLN A 143 -22.10 -0.91 20.83
C GLN A 143 -20.61 -0.96 21.24
N GLN A 144 -20.45 -1.34 22.50
CA GLN A 144 -19.43 -0.96 23.48
C GLN A 144 -18.33 -2.03 23.62
N GLU A 145 -17.29 -1.69 24.39
CA GLU A 145 -16.08 -2.47 24.75
C GLU A 145 -14.97 -2.57 23.68
N GLU A 146 -15.29 -2.31 22.40
CA GLU A 146 -14.35 -2.11 21.28
C GLU A 146 -13.66 -0.72 21.27
N ASP A 147 -13.87 0.08 22.32
CA ASP A 147 -13.61 1.54 22.35
C ASP A 147 -12.14 1.94 22.48
N ARG A 148 -11.21 1.06 22.90
CA ARG A 148 -9.78 1.45 23.00
C ARG A 148 -9.08 1.61 21.65
N ARG A 149 -9.60 0.97 20.58
CA ARG A 149 -9.14 1.19 19.20
C ARG A 149 -9.89 2.33 18.49
N ARG A 150 -10.99 2.84 19.05
CA ARG A 150 -11.79 3.91 18.43
C ARG A 150 -11.20 5.31 18.59
N ASN A 151 -10.29 5.49 19.54
CA ASN A 151 -9.54 6.73 19.69
C ASN A 151 -8.21 6.66 18.94
N TRP A 152 -8.18 6.05 17.75
CA TRP A 152 -6.97 5.99 16.95
C TRP A 152 -7.27 6.47 15.53
N GLY A 153 -6.68 7.61 15.18
CA GLY A 153 -6.79 8.25 13.89
C GLY A 153 -5.82 7.70 12.84
N PRO A 154 -6.03 8.09 11.57
CA PRO A 154 -5.20 7.67 10.46
C PRO A 154 -3.81 8.33 10.53
N GLY A 155 -2.80 7.59 10.10
CA GLY A 155 -1.46 8.13 10.00
C GLY A 155 -0.59 7.42 8.97
N VAL A 156 0.43 8.12 8.52
CA VAL A 156 1.55 7.58 7.74
C VAL A 156 2.57 6.98 8.70
N PHE A 157 2.95 5.73 8.47
CA PHE A 157 3.91 5.02 9.34
C PHE A 157 5.16 4.55 8.59
N PHE A 158 5.15 4.61 7.26
CA PHE A 158 6.26 4.13 6.44
C PHE A 158 6.30 4.85 5.10
N ALA A 159 7.49 4.92 4.50
CA ALA A 159 7.68 5.41 3.15
C ALA A 159 8.65 4.48 2.41
N PHE A 160 8.42 4.32 1.11
CA PHE A 160 9.30 3.54 0.26
C PHE A 160 9.38 4.17 -1.13
N ARG A 161 10.47 3.88 -1.84
CA ARG A 161 10.65 4.31 -3.23
C ARG A 161 10.47 3.11 -4.16
N PRO A 162 9.48 3.12 -5.07
CA PRO A 162 9.34 2.05 -6.04
C PRO A 162 10.60 1.91 -6.90
N ARG A 163 11.06 0.68 -7.11
CA ARG A 163 12.19 0.31 -7.97
C ARG A 163 11.74 -0.28 -9.29
N ARG A 164 10.59 -0.96 -9.30
CA ARG A 164 10.02 -1.56 -10.50
C ARG A 164 8.53 -1.81 -10.36
N LEU A 165 7.87 -1.93 -11.50
CA LEU A 165 6.54 -2.48 -11.64
C LEU A 165 6.66 -3.97 -11.88
N VAL A 166 5.81 -4.76 -11.23
CA VAL A 166 5.80 -6.21 -11.39
C VAL A 166 4.40 -6.72 -11.65
N GLN A 167 4.26 -7.60 -12.62
CA GLN A 167 3.01 -8.33 -12.86
C GLN A 167 3.25 -9.84 -12.80
N VAL A 168 2.42 -10.52 -12.01
CA VAL A 168 2.46 -11.99 -11.92
C VAL A 168 1.67 -12.56 -13.09
N ILE A 169 2.31 -13.39 -13.90
CA ILE A 169 1.71 -14.07 -15.06
C ILE A 169 1.97 -15.57 -14.95
N THR A 170 1.21 -16.38 -15.67
CA THR A 170 1.44 -17.83 -15.70
C THR A 170 2.40 -18.24 -16.82
N GLU A 171 2.88 -19.48 -16.80
CA GLU A 171 3.73 -20.05 -17.85
C GLU A 171 3.05 -20.02 -19.23
N SER A 172 1.76 -20.38 -19.32
CA SER A 172 1.01 -20.28 -20.57
C SER A 172 0.92 -18.85 -21.12
N MET A 173 0.75 -17.85 -20.23
CA MET A 173 0.76 -16.44 -20.63
C MET A 173 2.14 -16.00 -21.11
N ALA A 174 3.20 -16.44 -20.43
CA ALA A 174 4.58 -16.14 -20.82
C ALA A 174 4.90 -16.73 -22.20
N ALA A 175 4.50 -17.99 -22.45
CA ALA A 175 4.67 -18.67 -23.75
C ALA A 175 3.90 -17.98 -24.88
N ALA A 176 2.80 -17.29 -24.58
CA ALA A 176 2.03 -16.50 -25.53
C ALA A 176 2.64 -15.11 -25.85
N GLY A 177 3.80 -14.76 -25.27
CA GLY A 177 4.50 -13.49 -25.52
C GLY A 177 4.18 -12.36 -24.55
N ALA A 178 3.46 -12.64 -23.45
CA ALA A 178 3.10 -11.61 -22.47
C ALA A 178 4.33 -10.98 -21.78
N THR A 179 5.44 -11.70 -21.67
CA THR A 179 6.68 -11.20 -21.06
C THR A 179 7.25 -10.02 -21.85
N GLU A 180 7.31 -10.14 -23.17
CA GLU A 180 7.81 -9.10 -24.07
C GLU A 180 6.89 -7.87 -24.09
N GLU A 181 5.56 -8.09 -24.06
CA GLU A 181 4.58 -7.01 -23.98
C GLU A 181 4.71 -6.20 -22.68
N LEU A 182 4.87 -6.90 -21.54
CA LEU A 182 5.07 -6.25 -20.25
C LEU A 182 6.41 -5.50 -20.20
N ALA A 183 7.47 -6.08 -20.75
CA ALA A 183 8.77 -5.41 -20.84
C ALA A 183 8.70 -4.09 -21.63
N LYS A 184 7.95 -4.06 -22.76
CA LYS A 184 7.69 -2.82 -23.53
C LYS A 184 6.95 -1.76 -22.72
N GLN A 185 6.17 -2.16 -21.72
CA GLN A 185 5.46 -1.27 -20.80
C GLN A 185 6.29 -0.89 -19.55
N GLY A 186 7.53 -1.36 -19.45
CA GLY A 186 8.37 -1.17 -18.26
C GLY A 186 7.92 -2.00 -17.04
N VAL A 187 7.17 -3.07 -17.26
CA VAL A 187 6.67 -3.98 -16.22
C VAL A 187 7.48 -5.28 -16.26
N THR A 188 8.05 -5.67 -15.12
CA THR A 188 8.74 -6.96 -14.96
C THR A 188 7.71 -8.08 -14.78
N ALA A 189 7.79 -9.11 -15.60
CA ALA A 189 6.98 -10.31 -15.43
C ALA A 189 7.56 -11.21 -14.34
N VAL A 190 6.72 -11.70 -13.43
CA VAL A 190 7.03 -12.83 -12.54
C VAL A 190 6.18 -14.01 -13.00
N VAL A 191 6.86 -15.01 -13.57
CA VAL A 191 6.21 -16.20 -14.14
C VAL A 191 6.01 -17.24 -13.04
N VAL A 192 4.79 -17.78 -12.94
CA VAL A 192 4.44 -18.87 -12.02
C VAL A 192 3.80 -20.04 -12.80
N PRO A 193 3.91 -21.29 -12.31
CA PRO A 193 3.23 -22.42 -12.94
C PRO A 193 1.72 -22.19 -13.05
N ASP A 194 1.10 -22.64 -14.15
CA ASP A 194 -0.34 -22.49 -14.38
C ASP A 194 -1.18 -23.09 -13.25
N GLU A 195 -0.73 -24.22 -12.70
CA GLU A 195 -1.45 -24.96 -11.67
C GLU A 195 -1.09 -24.54 -10.24
N ASP A 196 -0.27 -23.51 -10.04
CA ASP A 196 0.20 -23.11 -8.71
C ASP A 196 -0.96 -22.66 -7.79
N PRO A 197 -1.32 -23.43 -6.75
CA PRO A 197 -2.47 -23.13 -5.90
C PRO A 197 -2.30 -21.84 -5.09
N ASP A 198 -1.08 -21.40 -4.82
CA ASP A 198 -0.78 -20.23 -4.00
C ASP A 198 -1.11 -18.91 -4.74
N HIS A 199 -0.96 -18.93 -6.07
CA HIS A 199 -1.15 -17.77 -6.94
C HIS A 199 -2.55 -17.68 -7.57
N ARG A 200 -3.36 -18.74 -7.45
CA ARG A 200 -4.73 -18.75 -7.99
C ARG A 200 -5.54 -17.57 -7.45
N ARG A 201 -6.25 -16.93 -8.38
CA ARG A 201 -7.37 -16.04 -8.04
C ARG A 201 -8.40 -16.94 -7.39
N LYS A 202 -8.77 -16.70 -6.12
CA LYS A 202 -9.94 -17.38 -5.53
C LYS A 202 -11.06 -17.19 -6.54
N SER A 203 -11.60 -18.27 -7.12
CA SER A 203 -12.75 -18.17 -7.99
C SER A 203 -13.78 -17.37 -7.20
N LYS A 204 -14.33 -16.31 -7.80
CA LYS A 204 -15.56 -15.75 -7.25
C LYS A 204 -16.50 -16.95 -7.22
N SER A 205 -16.93 -17.38 -6.04
CA SER A 205 -18.09 -18.26 -5.94
C SER A 205 -19.13 -17.66 -6.88
N GLY A 206 -19.63 -18.49 -7.80
CA GLY A 206 -20.45 -18.05 -8.93
C GLY A 206 -21.63 -17.18 -8.49
N PRO A 207 -22.30 -16.50 -9.44
CA PRO A 207 -23.49 -15.73 -9.12
C PRO A 207 -24.44 -16.61 -8.29
N ARG A 208 -24.69 -16.23 -7.04
CA ARG A 208 -25.80 -16.78 -6.28
C ARG A 208 -27.04 -16.38 -7.05
N LEU A 209 -27.61 -17.32 -7.81
CA LEU A 209 -28.99 -17.25 -8.29
C LEU A 209 -29.85 -16.91 -7.07
N ARG A 210 -30.28 -15.65 -6.98
CA ARG A 210 -31.36 -15.28 -6.07
C ARG A 210 -32.60 -15.95 -6.65
N MET A 211 -32.99 -17.08 -6.07
CA MET A 211 -34.35 -17.57 -6.25
C MET A 211 -35.28 -16.51 -5.66
N VAL A 212 -36.00 -15.83 -6.55
CA VAL A 212 -37.15 -15.02 -6.18
C VAL A 212 -38.22 -16.02 -5.75
N LYS A 213 -38.64 -15.94 -4.48
CA LYS A 213 -39.91 -16.50 -4.03
C LYS A 213 -40.99 -15.47 -4.24
#